data_AF-A0A356W1T3-F1
#
_entry.id   AF-A0A356W1T3-F1
#
_cell.length_a   1.000
_cell.length_b   1.000
_cell.length_c   1.000
_cell.angle_alpha   90.00
_cell.angle_beta   90.00
_cell.angle_gamma   90.00
#
_symmetry.space_group_name_H-M   'P 1'
#
loop_
_entity.id
_entity.type
_entity.pdbx_description
1 polymer ?
#
loop_
_entity_poly.entity_id
_entity_poly.type
_entity_poly.pdbx_seq_one_letter_code
_entity_poly.pdbx_strand_id
1 'polypeptide(L)' 'KIDENRLFYLMTRGLSELEAKKLIIKAQFRPVTDQIPDEKLRNAVAEYVEKRLNRL' A
#
# COMPACT_ATOMS: atom_id res chain seq x y z
N LYS A 1 -10.40 -7.65 -2.37
CA LYS A 1 -9.60 -8.90 -2.33
C LYS A 1 -8.27 -8.62 -3.05
N ILE A 2 -7.13 -9.10 -2.53
CA ILE A 2 -5.83 -8.95 -3.21
C ILE A 2 -5.81 -9.90 -4.41
N ASP A 3 -5.33 -9.42 -5.55
CA ASP A 3 -5.13 -10.22 -6.76
C ASP A 3 -3.97 -11.22 -6.52
N GLU A 4 -4.31 -12.50 -6.51
CA GLU A 4 -3.39 -13.60 -6.20
C GLU A 4 -2.28 -13.73 -7.25
N ASN A 5 -2.54 -13.38 -8.52
CA ASN A 5 -1.53 -13.40 -9.57
C ASN A 5 -0.49 -12.30 -9.36
N ARG A 6 -0.94 -11.10 -8.98
CA ARG A 6 -0.05 -9.97 -8.65
C ARG A 6 0.77 -10.25 -7.41
N LEU A 7 0.16 -10.86 -6.40
CA LEU A 7 0.83 -11.28 -5.17
C LEU A 7 1.95 -12.28 -5.48
N PHE A 8 1.63 -13.33 -6.23
CA PHE A 8 2.60 -14.34 -6.63
C PHE A 8 3.74 -13.75 -7.45
N TYR A 9 3.45 -12.89 -8.44
CA TYR A 9 4.47 -12.23 -9.25
C TYR A 9 5.45 -11.41 -8.41
N LEU A 10 4.97 -10.68 -7.41
CA LEU A 10 5.83 -9.90 -6.52
C LEU A 10 6.70 -10.80 -5.63
N MET A 11 6.15 -11.94 -5.19
CA MET A 11 6.91 -12.91 -4.39
C MET A 11 8.01 -13.61 -5.20
N THR A 12 7.77 -13.96 -6.46
CA THR A 12 8.82 -14.52 -7.34
C THR A 12 9.93 -13.53 -7.65
N ARG A 13 9.68 -12.23 -7.46
CA ARG A 13 10.69 -11.16 -7.54
C ARG A 13 11.46 -10.94 -6.22
N GLY A 14 11.28 -11.81 -5.23
CA GLY A 14 12.05 -11.83 -3.98
C GLY A 14 11.40 -11.10 -2.82
N LEU A 15 10.15 -10.65 -2.95
CA LEU A 15 9.40 -10.07 -1.82
C LEU A 15 8.78 -11.18 -0.97
N SER A 16 8.81 -11.01 0.35
CA SER A 16 7.95 -11.81 1.22
C SER A 16 6.48 -11.54 0.92
N GLU A 17 5.61 -12.49 1.30
CA GLU A 17 4.16 -12.34 1.14
C GLU A 17 3.65 -11.05 1.83
N LEU A 18 4.19 -10.73 3.00
CA LEU A 18 3.85 -9.52 3.74
C LEU A 18 4.27 -8.26 2.99
N GLU A 19 5.49 -8.20 2.46
CA GLU A 19 5.97 -7.05 1.68
C GLU A 19 5.16 -6.86 0.40
N ALA A 20 4.87 -7.95 -0.31
CA ALA A 20 4.06 -7.93 -1.52
C ALA A 20 2.62 -7.46 -1.23
N LYS A 21 2.00 -7.94 -0.14
CA LYS A 21 0.68 -7.46 0.33
C LYS A 21 0.71 -5.97 0.65
N LYS A 22 1.72 -5.51 1.42
CA LYS A 22 1.88 -4.08 1.78
C LYS A 22 2.02 -3.22 0.53
N LEU A 23 2.81 -3.65 -0.45
CA LEU A 23 3.03 -2.92 -1.71
C LEU A 23 1.74 -2.81 -2.53
N ILE A 24 1.00 -3.92 -2.69
CA ILE A 24 -0.28 -3.92 -3.41
C ILE A 24 -1.28 -2.96 -2.74
N ILE A 25 -1.41 -3.03 -1.42
CA ILE A 25 -2.33 -2.16 -0.68
C ILE A 25 -1.90 -0.69 -0.83
N LYS A 26 -0.62 -0.36 -0.63
CA LYS A 26 -0.11 1.02 -0.85
C LYS A 26 -0.44 1.54 -2.26
N ALA A 27 -0.25 0.72 -3.29
CA ALA A 27 -0.56 1.08 -4.67
C ALA A 27 -2.07 1.32 -4.89
N GLN A 28 -2.94 0.57 -4.22
CA GLN A 28 -4.39 0.75 -4.29
C GLN A 28 -4.87 2.04 -3.60
N PHE A 29 -4.21 2.48 -2.54
CA PHE A 29 -4.58 3.71 -1.81
C PHE A 29 -4.09 5.00 -2.49
N ARG A 30 -2.97 4.94 -3.22
CA ARG A 30 -2.37 6.11 -3.90
C ARG A 30 -3.36 6.97 -4.68
N PRO A 31 -4.22 6.43 -5.58
CA PRO A 31 -5.15 7.25 -6.35
C PRO A 31 -6.09 8.09 -5.49
N VAL A 32 -6.50 7.59 -4.32
CA VAL A 32 -7.40 8.31 -3.41
C VAL A 32 -6.62 9.33 -2.58
N THR A 33 -5.41 9.00 -2.12
CA THR A 33 -4.58 9.95 -1.36
C THR A 33 -4.08 11.09 -2.24
N ASP A 34 -3.82 10.84 -3.52
CA ASP A 34 -3.33 11.84 -4.47
C ASP A 34 -4.42 12.87 -4.83
N GLN A 35 -5.71 12.52 -4.65
CA GLN A 35 -6.84 13.45 -4.82
C GLN A 35 -6.96 14.46 -3.67
N ILE A 36 -6.22 14.30 -2.58
CA ILE A 36 -6.25 15.24 -1.45
C ILE A 36 -5.42 16.48 -1.83
N PRO A 37 -6.06 17.67 -1.96
CA PRO A 37 -5.36 18.87 -2.40
C PRO A 37 -4.52 19.49 -1.28
N ASP A 38 -4.97 19.37 -0.03
CA ASP A 38 -4.20 19.84 1.14
C ASP A 38 -3.05 18.88 1.42
N GLU A 39 -1.82 19.39 1.28
CA GLU A 39 -0.62 18.59 1.43
C GLU A 39 -0.43 18.05 2.84
N LYS A 40 -0.78 18.84 3.88
CA LYS A 40 -0.64 18.40 5.28
C LYS A 40 -1.58 17.24 5.57
N LEU A 41 -2.81 17.32 5.10
CA LEU A 41 -3.82 16.28 5.21
C LEU A 41 -3.41 15.03 4.42
N ARG A 42 -2.93 15.20 3.19
CA ARG A 42 -2.42 14.08 2.38
C ARG A 42 -1.31 13.33 3.09
N ASN A 43 -0.33 14.06 3.65
CA ASN A 43 0.78 13.48 4.38
C ASN A 43 0.32 12.77 5.65
N ALA A 44 -0.60 13.38 6.42
CA ALA A 44 -1.17 12.76 7.62
C ALA A 44 -1.93 11.46 7.30
N VAL A 45 -2.70 11.43 6.21
CA VAL A 45 -3.42 10.23 5.75
C VAL A 45 -2.43 9.16 5.28
N ALA A 46 -1.40 9.53 4.52
CA ALA A 46 -0.36 8.59 4.06
C ALA A 46 0.37 7.93 5.24
N GLU A 47 0.76 8.73 6.25
CA GLU A 47 1.41 8.24 7.46
C GLU A 47 0.49 7.32 8.27
N TYR A 48 -0.81 7.66 8.37
CA TYR A 48 -1.80 6.82 9.03
C TYR A 48 -1.92 5.45 8.35
N VAL A 49 -2.04 5.43 7.02
CA VAL A 49 -2.11 4.19 6.24
C VAL A 49 -0.86 3.34 6.45
N GLU A 50 0.32 3.95 6.42
CA GLU A 50 1.59 3.24 6.65
C GLU A 50 1.68 2.63 8.06
N LYS A 51 1.31 3.39 9.09
CA LYS A 51 1.24 2.89 10.48
C LYS A 51 0.27 1.72 10.62
N ARG A 52 -0.87 1.76 9.94
CA ARG A 52 -1.85 0.66 9.94
C ARG A 52 -1.30 -0.59 9.24
N LEU A 53 -0.60 -0.42 8.12
CA LEU A 53 0.03 -1.53 7.39
C LEU A 53 1.16 -2.18 8.18
N ASN A 54 1.92 -1.42 8.98
CA ASN A 54 2.99 -1.99 9.80
C ASN A 54 2.50 -2.80 11.01
N ARG A 55 1.20 -2.74 11.33
CA ARG A 55 0.57 -3.53 12.39
C ARG A 55 -0.07 -4.84 11.88
N LEU A 56 0.00 -5.09 10.56
CA LEU A 56 -0.33 -6.36 9.92
C LEU A 56 0.87 -7.29 9.95
#